data_AF-A0A0B6ZVL3-F1
#
_entry.id   AF-A0A0B6ZVL3-F1
#
_cell.length_a   1.000
_cell.length_b   1.000
_cell.length_c   1.000
_cell.angle_alpha   90.00
_cell.angle_beta   90.00
_cell.angle_gamma   90.00
#
_symmetry.space_group_name_H-M   'P 1'
#
loop_
_entity.id
_entity.type
_entity.pdbx_description
1 polymer ?
#
loop_
_entity_poly.entity_id
_entity_poly.type
_entity_poly.pdbx_seq_one_letter_code
_entity_poly.pdbx_strand_id
1 'polypeptide(L)'
;MALARKRIGWQFQSPRTDYYHKLVISHTQRHTEAWVEHSNGEKVLSASTKEWAIRSQLYNCTDVAASVSVGQVLAQRCLKSGITCLFFDNADLIETSEKFRSALQAFKDAHISLEEPDVIIPDSKPGINYDGYNRYAESKEWKEDYQHI
;
A
#
# COMPACT_ATOMS: atom_id res chain seq x y z
N MET A 1 3.10 -10.83 0.07
CA MET A 1 3.72 -11.18 -1.23
C MET A 1 3.19 -10.23 -2.30
N ALA A 2 4.06 -9.54 -3.04
CA ALA A 2 3.70 -8.50 -4.01
C ALA A 2 3.44 -9.06 -5.42
N LEU A 3 2.63 -10.11 -5.52
CA LEU A 3 2.34 -10.79 -6.80
C LEU A 3 1.07 -10.27 -7.48
N ALA A 4 0.13 -9.72 -6.70
CA ALA A 4 -1.12 -9.19 -7.22
C ALA A 4 -0.86 -8.03 -8.20
N ARG A 5 -1.64 -7.91 -9.28
CA ARG A 5 -1.46 -6.81 -10.22
C ARG A 5 -2.00 -5.51 -9.62
N LYS A 6 -1.21 -4.44 -9.66
CA LYS A 6 -1.68 -3.07 -9.38
C LYS A 6 -2.41 -2.51 -10.61
N ARG A 7 -3.31 -1.53 -10.40
CA ARG A 7 -4.00 -0.82 -11.50
C ARG A 7 -3.08 0.23 -12.12
N ILE A 8 -2.09 -0.24 -12.86
CA ILE A 8 -1.11 0.60 -13.56
C ILE A 8 -1.75 1.23 -14.80
N GLY A 9 -1.27 2.41 -15.23
CA GLY A 9 -1.70 3.08 -16.48
C GLY A 9 -2.32 4.46 -16.29
N TRP A 10 -2.63 4.86 -15.06
CA TRP A 10 -3.30 6.13 -14.73
C TRP A 10 -2.35 7.19 -14.15
N GLN A 11 -1.09 7.21 -14.61
CA GLN A 11 -0.04 8.06 -14.02
C GLN A 11 -0.31 9.57 -14.14
N PHE A 12 -1.02 9.99 -15.19
CA PHE A 12 -1.37 11.40 -15.43
C PHE A 12 -2.76 11.80 -14.91
N GLN A 13 -3.43 10.93 -14.15
CA GLN A 13 -4.73 11.22 -13.56
C GLN A 13 -4.60 11.27 -12.04
N SER A 14 -5.28 12.25 -11.43
CA SER A 14 -5.40 12.36 -9.98
C SER A 14 -6.82 11.96 -9.55
N PRO A 15 -6.99 11.13 -8.52
CA PRO A 15 -5.96 10.52 -7.67
C PRO A 15 -5.26 9.30 -8.32
N ARG A 16 -4.04 9.02 -7.88
CA ARG A 16 -3.30 7.79 -8.25
C ARG A 16 -4.08 6.56 -7.78
N THR A 17 -4.10 5.47 -8.56
CA THR A 17 -4.88 4.23 -8.27
C THR A 17 -4.05 2.94 -8.26
N ASP A 18 -2.74 3.04 -8.43
CA ASP A 18 -1.76 1.95 -8.48
C ASP A 18 -1.20 1.63 -7.08
N TYR A 19 -2.10 1.25 -6.18
CA TYR A 19 -1.77 0.74 -4.84
C TYR A 19 -2.63 -0.50 -4.55
N TYR A 20 -2.31 -1.25 -3.49
CA TYR A 20 -3.22 -2.26 -2.93
C TYR A 20 -4.05 -1.66 -1.79
N HIS A 21 -3.38 -0.98 -0.86
CA HIS A 21 -3.99 -0.35 0.31
C HIS A 21 -3.47 1.07 0.47
N LYS A 22 -4.35 2.07 0.44
CA LYS A 22 -4.02 3.48 0.65
C LYS A 22 -4.42 3.94 2.04
N LEU A 23 -3.51 4.63 2.73
CA LEU A 23 -3.82 5.35 3.95
C LEU A 23 -4.45 6.71 3.60
N VAL A 24 -5.64 6.96 4.14
CA VAL A 24 -6.33 8.25 3.98
C VAL A 24 -6.60 8.82 5.36
N ILE A 25 -6.20 10.07 5.56
CA ILE A 25 -6.46 10.84 6.77
C ILE A 25 -7.29 12.07 6.37
N SER A 26 -8.41 12.26 7.04
CA SER A 26 -9.34 13.36 6.81
C SER A 26 -9.59 14.13 8.10
N HIS A 27 -9.41 15.44 8.04
CA HIS A 27 -9.80 16.34 9.10
C HIS A 27 -11.04 17.12 8.66
N THR A 28 -12.15 16.85 9.33
CA THR A 28 -13.36 17.67 9.24
C THR A 28 -13.34 18.73 10.33
N GLN A 29 -14.18 19.76 10.22
CA GLN A 29 -14.27 20.83 11.22
C GLN A 29 -14.53 20.35 12.65
N ARG A 30 -15.15 19.17 12.83
CA ARG A 30 -15.50 18.62 14.15
C ARG A 30 -14.81 17.30 14.50
N HIS A 31 -14.29 16.59 13.52
CA HIS A 31 -13.82 15.23 13.70
C HIS A 31 -12.55 14.96 12.89
N THR A 32 -11.74 14.05 13.41
CA THR A 32 -10.56 13.52 12.73
C THR A 32 -10.83 12.06 12.44
N GLU A 33 -10.66 11.68 11.18
CA GLU A 33 -10.93 10.35 10.67
C GLU A 33 -9.71 9.86 9.91
N ALA A 34 -9.40 8.59 10.05
CA ALA A 34 -8.42 7.92 9.22
C ALA A 34 -8.96 6.55 8.81
N TRP A 35 -8.64 6.11 7.60
CA TRP A 35 -9.01 4.79 7.14
C TRP A 35 -8.00 4.25 6.14
N VAL A 36 -8.03 2.93 5.98
CA VAL A 36 -7.31 2.20 4.94
C VAL A 36 -8.31 1.82 3.85
N GLU A 37 -8.04 2.28 2.64
CA GLU A 37 -8.85 2.01 1.45
C GLU A 37 -8.15 0.96 0.58
N HIS A 38 -8.87 -0.05 0.13
CA HIS A 38 -8.36 -1.00 -0.87
C HIS A 38 -8.46 -0.40 -2.27
N SER A 39 -7.69 -0.90 -3.25
CA SER A 39 -7.72 -0.47 -4.65
C SER A 39 -9.10 -0.52 -5.33
N ASN A 40 -10.04 -1.27 -4.74
CA ASN A 40 -11.43 -1.36 -5.20
C ASN A 40 -12.32 -0.18 -4.72
N GLY A 41 -11.81 0.67 -3.83
CA GLY A 41 -12.56 1.77 -3.20
C GLY A 41 -13.22 1.43 -1.87
N GLU A 42 -13.07 0.19 -1.39
CA GLU A 42 -13.66 -0.25 -0.13
C GLU A 42 -12.80 0.17 1.07
N LYS A 43 -13.45 0.62 2.16
CA LYS A 43 -12.79 0.92 3.42
C LYS A 43 -12.59 -0.38 4.21
N VAL A 44 -11.35 -0.84 4.30
CA VAL A 44 -11.00 -2.09 4.99
C VAL A 44 -10.95 -1.89 6.50
N LEU A 45 -10.28 -0.82 6.93
CA LEU A 45 -10.15 -0.42 8.33
C LEU A 45 -10.45 1.05 8.45
N SER A 46 -11.08 1.46 9.54
CA SER A 46 -11.31 2.86 9.87
C SER A 46 -10.95 3.11 11.33
N ALA A 47 -10.67 4.36 11.67
CA ALA A 47 -10.62 4.89 13.02
C ALA A 47 -11.09 6.36 12.98
N SER A 48 -11.98 6.75 13.89
CA SER A 48 -12.53 8.10 13.89
C SER A 48 -12.82 8.56 15.31
N THR A 49 -12.68 9.86 15.57
CA THR A 49 -13.14 10.47 16.83
C THR A 49 -14.67 10.47 17.00
N LYS A 50 -15.42 9.97 16.00
CA LYS A 50 -16.85 9.62 16.17
C LYS A 50 -17.04 8.35 16.99
N GLU A 51 -16.05 7.45 17.02
CA GLU A 51 -16.11 6.25 17.84
C GLU A 51 -16.00 6.62 19.32
N TRP A 52 -16.96 6.17 20.12
CA TRP A 52 -17.04 6.54 21.53
C TRP A 52 -15.78 6.15 22.32
N ALA A 53 -15.20 4.99 22.02
CA ALA A 53 -13.97 4.52 22.67
C ALA A 53 -12.81 5.52 22.51
N ILE A 54 -12.63 6.08 21.32
CA ILE A 54 -11.60 7.09 21.04
C ILE A 54 -12.02 8.44 21.63
N ARG A 55 -13.29 8.83 21.44
CA ARG A 55 -13.81 10.12 21.92
C ARG A 55 -13.70 10.29 23.42
N SER A 56 -13.95 9.22 24.19
CA SER A 56 -13.95 9.25 25.65
C SER A 56 -12.58 9.60 26.26
N GLN A 57 -11.50 9.33 25.53
CA GLN A 57 -10.12 9.58 25.96
C GLN A 57 -9.61 10.97 25.54
N LEU A 58 -10.37 11.67 24.70
CA LEU A 58 -9.96 12.93 24.07
C LEU A 58 -10.73 14.11 24.64
N TYR A 59 -10.02 15.19 24.96
CA TYR A 59 -10.64 16.47 25.29
C TYR A 59 -11.26 17.11 24.05
N ASN A 60 -10.47 17.24 22.97
CA ASN A 60 -10.88 17.79 21.68
C ASN A 60 -10.73 16.74 20.55
N CYS A 61 -11.49 16.90 19.47
CA CYS A 61 -11.54 15.96 18.34
C CYS A 61 -10.71 16.39 17.12
N THR A 62 -10.17 17.61 17.16
CA THR A 62 -9.56 18.29 15.99
C THR A 62 -8.12 18.74 16.25
N ASP A 63 -7.62 18.54 17.46
CA ASP A 63 -6.26 18.87 17.88
C ASP A 63 -5.24 17.82 17.38
N VAL A 64 -3.96 18.10 17.64
CA VAL A 64 -2.86 17.19 17.29
C VAL A 64 -2.97 15.88 18.07
N ALA A 65 -3.40 15.94 19.35
CA ALA A 65 -3.59 14.76 20.20
C ALA A 65 -4.65 13.80 19.65
N ALA A 66 -5.77 14.32 19.12
CA ALA A 66 -6.75 13.49 18.42
C ALA A 66 -6.15 12.80 17.19
N SER A 67 -5.32 13.51 16.41
CA SER A 67 -4.65 12.94 15.23
C SER A 67 -3.70 11.80 15.61
N VAL A 68 -2.89 11.99 16.65
CA VAL A 68 -1.99 10.95 17.19
C VAL A 68 -2.78 9.74 17.67
N SER A 69 -3.83 9.96 18.45
CA SER A 69 -4.65 8.88 19.01
C SER A 69 -5.37 8.07 17.93
N VAL A 70 -5.93 8.75 16.93
CA VAL A 70 -6.55 8.09 15.76
C VAL A 70 -5.50 7.31 14.96
N GLY A 71 -4.31 7.87 14.74
CA GLY A 71 -3.19 7.20 14.08
C GLY A 71 -2.74 5.93 14.83
N GLN A 72 -2.55 6.01 16.14
CA GLN A 72 -2.17 4.87 16.99
C GLN A 72 -3.23 3.75 16.96
N VAL A 73 -4.51 4.10 17.10
CA VAL A 73 -5.59 3.11 17.06
C VAL A 73 -5.68 2.46 15.69
N LEU A 74 -5.55 3.22 14.60
CA LEU A 74 -5.58 2.67 13.26
C LEU A 74 -4.35 1.79 12.99
N ALA A 75 -3.15 2.21 13.37
CA ALA A 75 -1.93 1.42 13.28
C ALA A 75 -2.06 0.10 14.04
N GLN A 76 -2.60 0.12 15.26
CA GLN A 76 -2.86 -1.09 16.03
C GLN A 76 -3.89 -2.01 15.33
N ARG A 77 -4.93 -1.46 14.71
CA ARG A 77 -5.90 -2.23 13.92
C ARG A 77 -5.22 -2.88 12.70
N CYS A 78 -4.36 -2.15 12.00
CA CYS A 78 -3.59 -2.68 10.87
C CYS A 78 -2.67 -3.84 11.29
N LEU A 79 -1.96 -3.70 12.42
CA LEU A 79 -1.12 -4.78 12.93
C LEU A 79 -1.95 -6.04 13.26
N LYS A 80 -3.10 -5.87 13.92
CA LYS A 80 -4.00 -6.99 14.25
C LYS A 80 -4.61 -7.66 13.02
N SER A 81 -4.85 -6.90 11.95
CA SER A 81 -5.36 -7.44 10.68
C SER A 81 -4.25 -8.01 9.77
N GLY A 82 -2.98 -7.83 10.13
CA GLY A 82 -1.84 -8.27 9.32
C GLY A 82 -1.49 -7.35 8.15
N ILE A 83 -1.91 -6.09 8.18
CA ILE A 83 -1.55 -5.07 7.17
C ILE A 83 -0.31 -4.33 7.65
N THR A 84 0.83 -4.59 7.00
CA THR A 84 2.14 -4.02 7.37
C THR A 84 2.61 -2.90 6.42
N CYS A 85 2.11 -2.86 5.19
CA CYS A 85 2.49 -1.87 4.18
C CYS A 85 1.24 -1.13 3.69
N LEU A 86 1.34 0.20 3.57
CA LEU A 86 0.29 1.08 3.07
C LEU A 86 0.91 2.09 2.10
N PHE A 87 0.16 2.53 1.10
CA PHE A 87 0.54 3.63 0.23
C PHE A 87 0.05 4.96 0.82
N PHE A 88 0.93 5.97 0.85
CA PHE A 88 0.57 7.34 1.20
C PHE A 88 0.99 8.31 0.10
N ASP A 89 0.02 9.09 -0.41
CA ASP A 89 0.15 9.91 -1.62
C ASP A 89 0.54 11.36 -1.33
N ASN A 90 0.12 11.88 -0.17
CA ASN A 90 0.07 13.32 0.09
C ASN A 90 1.36 13.84 0.75
N ALA A 91 2.48 13.83 0.02
CA ALA A 91 3.75 14.35 0.52
C ALA A 91 3.66 15.82 0.97
N ASP A 92 2.92 16.66 0.24
CA ASP A 92 2.77 18.09 0.53
C ASP A 92 2.12 18.37 1.91
N LEU A 93 1.21 17.48 2.33
CA LEU A 93 0.51 17.60 3.61
C LEU A 93 1.44 17.33 4.80
N ILE A 94 2.50 16.57 4.60
CA ILE A 94 3.50 16.25 5.64
C ILE A 94 4.23 17.53 6.06
N GLU A 95 4.63 18.36 5.10
CA GLU A 95 5.35 19.60 5.34
C GLU A 95 4.43 20.71 5.87
N THR A 96 3.18 20.71 5.42
CA THR A 96 2.24 21.81 5.74
C THR A 96 1.57 21.63 7.11
N SER A 97 1.36 20.40 7.56
CA SER A 97 0.49 20.13 8.71
C SER A 97 1.11 19.20 9.75
N GLU A 98 1.28 19.74 10.96
CA GLU A 98 1.75 19.01 12.13
C GLU A 98 0.82 17.84 12.51
N LYS A 99 -0.49 17.97 12.24
CA LYS A 99 -1.48 16.91 12.52
C LYS A 99 -1.24 15.66 11.69
N PHE A 100 -0.93 15.83 10.41
CA PHE A 100 -0.60 14.71 9.53
C PHE A 100 0.75 14.11 9.93
N ARG A 101 1.76 14.95 10.15
CA ARG A 101 3.09 14.50 10.58
C ARG A 101 3.05 13.65 11.85
N SER A 102 2.29 14.09 12.85
CA SER A 102 2.14 13.39 14.13
C SER A 102 1.37 12.06 14.00
N ALA A 103 0.32 12.01 13.17
CA ALA A 103 -0.36 10.75 12.86
C ALA A 103 0.57 9.76 12.12
N LEU A 104 1.34 10.23 11.13
CA LEU A 104 2.30 9.40 10.40
C LEU A 104 3.43 8.89 11.30
N GLN A 105 3.86 9.68 12.28
CA GLN A 105 4.82 9.23 13.29
C GLN A 105 4.30 8.01 14.05
N ALA A 106 3.01 7.97 14.42
CA ALA A 106 2.42 6.81 15.08
C ALA A 106 2.46 5.53 14.22
N PHE A 107 2.34 5.64 12.89
CA PHE A 107 2.51 4.48 11.99
C PHE A 107 3.95 4.00 11.93
N LYS A 108 4.92 4.94 11.91
CA LYS A 108 6.35 4.63 11.94
C LYS A 108 6.73 3.93 13.25
N ASP A 109 6.21 4.43 14.37
CA ASP A 109 6.44 3.84 15.70
C ASP A 109 5.82 2.43 15.80
N ALA A 110 4.73 2.18 15.07
CA ALA A 110 4.11 0.87 14.95
C ALA A 110 4.78 -0.05 13.90
N HIS A 111 5.89 0.36 13.30
CA HIS A 111 6.62 -0.37 12.25
C HIS A 111 5.78 -0.68 11.00
N ILE A 112 4.84 0.19 10.65
CA ILE A 112 4.08 0.10 9.40
C ILE A 112 4.81 0.92 8.32
N SER A 113 5.16 0.28 7.22
CA SER A 113 5.77 0.94 6.06
C SER A 113 4.70 1.74 5.32
N LEU A 114 4.97 3.04 5.10
CA LEU A 114 4.11 3.96 4.31
C LEU A 114 4.42 3.91 2.81
N GLU A 115 5.26 2.97 2.42
CA GLU A 115 5.58 2.63 1.05
C GLU A 115 5.19 1.18 0.82
N GLU A 116 4.52 0.94 -0.30
CA GLU A 116 4.21 -0.42 -0.71
C GLU A 116 5.40 -1.04 -1.44
N PRO A 117 5.63 -2.35 -1.30
CA PRO A 117 6.59 -3.04 -2.14
C PRO A 117 6.19 -2.98 -3.62
N ASP A 118 7.20 -2.98 -4.47
CA ASP A 118 7.02 -3.10 -5.91
C ASP A 118 6.46 -4.47 -6.29
N VAL A 119 5.71 -4.49 -7.38
CA VAL A 119 5.12 -5.72 -7.90
C VAL A 119 6.23 -6.62 -8.44
N ILE A 120 6.24 -7.87 -8.00
CA ILE A 120 7.12 -8.90 -8.55
C ILE A 120 6.59 -9.26 -9.94
N ILE A 121 7.29 -8.82 -10.97
CA ILE A 121 6.99 -9.16 -12.36
C ILE A 121 7.69 -10.49 -12.65
N PRO A 122 6.98 -11.56 -13.01
CA PRO A 122 7.63 -12.80 -13.41
C PRO A 122 8.41 -12.58 -14.71
N ASP A 123 9.57 -13.23 -14.83
CA ASP A 123 10.35 -13.18 -16.05
C ASP A 123 9.49 -13.58 -17.25
N SER A 124 9.48 -12.70 -18.25
CA SER A 124 8.79 -12.98 -19.51
C SER A 124 9.48 -14.17 -20.17
N LYS A 125 8.82 -15.33 -20.15
CA LYS A 125 9.26 -16.46 -20.96
C LYS A 125 8.85 -16.15 -22.39
N PRO A 126 9.78 -15.83 -23.31
CA PRO A 126 9.41 -15.66 -24.71
C PRO A 126 8.73 -16.95 -25.18
N GLY A 127 7.67 -16.80 -25.97
CA GLY A 127 7.07 -17.94 -26.65
C GLY A 127 8.10 -18.64 -27.54
N ILE A 128 7.74 -19.81 -28.06
CA ILE A 128 8.57 -20.46 -29.08
C ILE A 128 8.67 -19.50 -30.27
N ASN A 129 9.87 -19.04 -30.59
CA ASN A 129 10.11 -18.21 -31.75
C ASN A 129 10.04 -19.08 -33.00
N TYR A 130 8.86 -19.11 -33.65
CA TYR A 130 8.64 -19.86 -34.89
C TYR A 130 9.24 -19.17 -36.13
N ASP A 131 9.54 -17.87 -36.04
CA ASP A 131 10.16 -17.08 -37.12
C ASP A 131 11.69 -17.15 -37.10
N GLY A 132 12.29 -17.57 -35.98
CA GLY A 132 13.72 -17.87 -35.89
C GLY A 132 14.06 -19.16 -36.65
N TYR A 133 15.31 -19.32 -37.08
CA TYR A 133 15.80 -20.61 -37.56
C TYR A 133 15.51 -21.66 -36.49
N ASN A 134 14.53 -22.53 -36.77
CA ASN A 134 14.21 -23.64 -35.88
C ASN A 134 15.50 -24.41 -35.57
N ARG A 135 15.60 -24.92 -34.34
CA ARG A 135 16.61 -25.87 -33.84
C ARG A 135 16.86 -27.08 -34.77
N TYR A 136 16.05 -27.26 -35.81
CA TYR A 136 16.18 -28.24 -36.89
C TYR A 136 17.18 -27.85 -37.99
N ALA A 137 17.53 -26.57 -38.13
CA ALA A 137 18.47 -26.08 -39.13
C ALA A 137 19.91 -25.93 -38.59
N GLU A 138 20.06 -25.86 -37.27
CA GLU A 138 21.36 -26.01 -36.62
C GLU A 138 21.82 -27.48 -36.75
N SER A 139 23.10 -27.70 -37.05
CA SER A 139 23.68 -29.03 -36.99
C SER A 139 23.52 -29.56 -35.56
N LYS A 140 22.85 -30.70 -35.37
CA LYS A 140 22.72 -31.33 -34.06
C LYS A 140 24.11 -31.71 -33.55
N GLU A 141 24.65 -30.89 -32.66
CA GLU A 141 25.82 -31.26 -31.87
C GLU A 141 25.38 -32.15 -30.71
N TRP A 142 26.05 -33.28 -30.58
CA TRP A 142 25.79 -34.23 -29.51
C TRP A 142 26.22 -33.61 -28.16
N LYS A 143 25.38 -33.70 -27.13
CA LYS A 143 25.72 -33.32 -25.75
C LYS A 143 25.44 -34.51 -24.81
N GLU A 144 26.30 -34.73 -23.83
CA GLU A 144 26.19 -35.88 -22.90
C GLU A 144 24.93 -35.80 -22.01
N ASP A 145 24.43 -34.60 -21.73
CA ASP A 145 23.40 -34.35 -20.71
C ASP A 145 21.94 -34.58 -21.16
N TYR A 146 21.68 -35.16 -22.33
CA TYR A 146 20.31 -35.31 -22.85
C TYR A 146 19.45 -36.36 -22.12
N GLN A 147 20.06 -37.23 -21.32
CA GLN A 147 19.37 -38.34 -20.67
C GLN A 147 19.81 -38.48 -19.21
N HIS A 148 19.46 -37.50 -18.38
CA HIS A 148 19.36 -37.73 -16.93
C HIS A 148 17.94 -37.41 -16.50
N ILE A 149 17.10 -38.45 -16.55
CA ILE A 149 15.82 -38.55 -15.83
C ILE A 149 16.12 -39.13 -14.45
#